data_AF-A0A831NTJ5-F1
#
_entry.id   AF-A0A831NTJ5-F1
#
_cell.length_a   1.000
_cell.length_b   1.000
_cell.length_c   1.000
_cell.angle_alpha   90.00
_cell.angle_beta   90.00
_cell.angle_gamma   90.00
#
_symmetry.space_group_name_H-M   'P 1'
#
loop_
_entity.id
_entity.type
_entity.pdbx_description
1 polymer ?
#
loop_
_entity_poly.entity_id
_entity_poly.type
_entity_poly.pdbx_seq_one_letter_code
_entity_poly.pdbx_strand_id
1 'polypeptide(L)'
;MAVAALKTWRSGAWAVALLLLLLLFALHFLSGAVLKSEALSHWFIPLLVFIVIGLVTLSIVVTLNLARLLRDYRRNEAGARLMARMVVMFVLLGIAPVGIVYFYSLQFLMQGIDSWFNVQIDAAMEDALELNQATLNMNKRLLLRYSEQMLEDIDDSSQTALTLALSDLRARSGATEVALATPQGEILASSHVNP
;
A
#
# COMPACT_ATOMS: atom_id res chain seq x y z
N MET A 1 -48.55 -7.23 -38.42
CA MET A 1 -47.59 -8.18 -37.82
C MET A 1 -46.46 -7.52 -37.00
N ALA A 2 -46.51 -6.21 -36.68
CA ALA A 2 -45.41 -5.48 -36.01
C ALA A 2 -45.46 -5.46 -34.47
N VAL A 3 -46.53 -5.94 -33.84
CA VAL A 3 -46.71 -5.85 -32.37
C VAL A 3 -46.05 -7.01 -31.61
N ALA A 4 -45.75 -8.13 -32.29
CA ALA A 4 -45.15 -9.31 -31.65
C ALA A 4 -43.65 -9.17 -31.34
N ALA A 5 -42.92 -8.30 -32.06
CA ALA A 5 -41.47 -8.11 -31.89
C ALA A 5 -41.10 -7.26 -30.66
N LEU A 6 -42.04 -6.50 -30.09
CA LEU A 6 -41.80 -5.69 -28.89
C LEU A 6 -41.95 -6.50 -27.58
N LYS A 7 -42.54 -7.70 -27.64
CA LYS A 7 -42.76 -8.54 -26.44
C LYS A 7 -41.50 -9.33 -26.02
N THR A 8 -40.64 -9.70 -26.98
CA THR A 8 -39.38 -10.42 -26.72
C THR A 8 -38.26 -9.49 -26.23
N TRP A 9 -38.34 -8.20 -26.57
CA TRP A 9 -37.40 -7.19 -26.05
C TRP A 9 -37.61 -6.93 -24.56
N ARG A 10 -38.88 -6.96 -24.10
CA ARG A 10 -39.20 -6.84 -22.67
C ARG A 10 -38.70 -8.04 -21.86
N SER A 11 -38.81 -9.27 -22.38
CA SER A 11 -38.27 -10.46 -21.70
C SER A 11 -36.74 -10.49 -21.66
N GLY A 12 -36.06 -9.99 -22.71
CA GLY A 12 -34.61 -9.79 -22.70
C GLY A 12 -34.18 -8.76 -21.66
N ALA A 13 -34.92 -7.65 -21.54
CA ALA A 13 -34.65 -6.64 -20.52
C ALA A 13 -34.80 -7.18 -19.08
N TRP A 14 -35.79 -8.05 -18.81
CA TRP A 14 -35.94 -8.72 -17.51
C TRP A 14 -34.79 -9.71 -17.23
N ALA A 15 -34.33 -10.46 -18.24
CA ALA A 15 -33.18 -11.36 -18.09
C ALA A 15 -31.88 -10.57 -17.81
N VAL A 16 -31.68 -9.45 -18.52
CA VAL A 16 -30.54 -8.55 -18.28
C VAL A 16 -30.63 -7.90 -16.92
N ALA A 17 -31.80 -7.42 -16.49
CA ALA A 17 -31.99 -6.83 -15.16
C ALA A 17 -31.78 -7.85 -14.03
N LEU A 18 -32.25 -9.09 -14.21
CA LEU A 18 -31.99 -10.19 -13.28
C LEU A 18 -30.50 -10.50 -13.21
N LEU A 19 -29.81 -10.60 -14.35
CA LEU A 19 -28.37 -10.84 -14.42
C LEU A 19 -27.60 -9.71 -13.72
N LEU A 20 -27.97 -8.46 -13.99
CA LEU A 20 -27.36 -7.28 -13.38
C LEU A 20 -27.59 -7.25 -11.86
N LEU A 21 -28.78 -7.60 -11.38
CA LEU A 21 -29.06 -7.75 -9.95
C LEU A 21 -28.26 -8.89 -9.31
N LEU A 22 -28.14 -10.04 -9.98
CA LEU A 22 -27.33 -11.17 -9.52
C LEU A 22 -25.86 -10.77 -9.45
N LEU A 23 -25.39 -9.99 -10.41
CA LEU A 23 -24.01 -9.51 -10.49
C LEU A 23 -23.74 -8.48 -9.39
N LEU A 24 -24.65 -7.52 -9.16
CA LEU A 24 -24.57 -6.58 -8.03
C LEU A 24 -24.62 -7.29 -6.67
N PHE A 25 -25.46 -8.31 -6.54
CA PHE A 25 -25.54 -9.13 -5.33
C PHE A 25 -24.25 -9.90 -5.09
N ALA A 26 -23.70 -10.54 -6.12
CA ALA A 26 -22.40 -11.20 -6.06
C ALA A 26 -21.28 -10.21 -5.71
N LEU A 27 -21.31 -8.99 -6.27
CA LEU A 27 -20.34 -7.94 -5.99
C LEU A 27 -20.41 -7.44 -4.55
N HIS A 28 -21.63 -7.25 -4.03
CA HIS A 28 -21.86 -6.86 -2.65
C HIS A 28 -21.37 -7.94 -1.67
N PHE A 29 -21.66 -9.20 -1.96
CA PHE A 29 -21.22 -10.34 -1.15
C PHE A 29 -19.69 -10.50 -1.20
N LEU A 30 -19.08 -10.33 -2.37
CA LEU A 30 -17.64 -10.35 -2.56
C LEU A 30 -16.96 -9.20 -1.82
N SER A 31 -17.52 -7.99 -1.89
CA SER A 31 -17.02 -6.82 -1.14
C SER A 31 -17.04 -7.07 0.36
N GLY A 32 -18.12 -7.65 0.90
CA GLY A 32 -18.21 -8.03 2.31
C GLY A 32 -17.22 -9.13 2.71
N ALA A 33 -16.98 -10.11 1.84
CA ALA A 33 -16.02 -11.19 2.06
C ALA A 33 -14.55 -10.73 1.99
N VAL A 34 -14.25 -9.75 1.12
CA VAL A 34 -12.90 -9.21 0.91
C VAL A 34 -12.54 -8.16 1.96
N LEU A 35 -13.49 -7.31 2.38
CA LEU A 35 -13.23 -6.21 3.33
C LEU A 35 -13.21 -6.65 4.81
N LYS A 36 -13.89 -7.75 5.17
CA LYS A 36 -13.84 -8.34 6.53
C LYS A 36 -12.72 -9.37 6.67
N SER A 37 -11.51 -8.93 6.37
CA SER A 37 -10.25 -9.69 6.25
C SER A 37 -9.70 -10.24 7.58
N GLU A 38 -10.53 -10.82 8.44
CA GLU A 38 -10.05 -11.72 9.51
C GLU A 38 -10.31 -13.20 9.13
N ALA A 39 -11.41 -13.50 8.43
CA ALA A 39 -11.72 -14.85 7.98
C ALA A 39 -10.90 -15.29 6.75
N LEU A 40 -10.52 -14.35 5.86
CA LEU A 40 -9.69 -14.65 4.69
C LEU A 40 -8.25 -14.98 5.10
N SER A 41 -7.72 -14.36 6.16
CA SER A 41 -6.38 -14.69 6.69
C SER A 41 -6.27 -16.17 7.09
N HIS A 42 -7.32 -16.73 7.71
CA HIS A 42 -7.32 -18.12 8.12
C HIS A 42 -7.43 -19.10 6.94
N TRP A 43 -8.24 -18.79 5.93
CA TRP A 43 -8.45 -19.65 4.76
C TRP A 43 -7.45 -19.45 3.62
N PHE A 44 -6.73 -18.33 3.61
CA PHE A 44 -5.73 -18.04 2.58
C PHE A 44 -4.63 -19.09 2.55
N ILE A 45 -4.06 -19.46 3.71
CA ILE A 45 -2.97 -20.44 3.77
C ILE A 45 -3.44 -21.84 3.33
N PRO A 46 -4.54 -22.42 3.86
CA PRO A 46 -5.05 -23.71 3.40
C PRO A 46 -5.42 -23.71 1.91
N LEU A 47 -6.06 -22.64 1.42
CA LEU A 47 -6.44 -22.51 0.01
C LEU A 47 -5.20 -22.41 -0.90
N LEU A 48 -4.19 -21.66 -0.49
CA LEU A 48 -2.92 -21.54 -1.22
C LEU A 48 -2.22 -22.91 -1.27
N VAL A 49 -2.12 -23.61 -0.14
CA VAL A 49 -1.54 -24.97 -0.11
C VAL A 49 -2.32 -25.92 -1.02
N PHE A 50 -3.65 -25.88 -0.99
CA PHE A 50 -4.49 -26.69 -1.88
C PHE A 50 -4.24 -26.36 -3.36
N ILE A 51 -4.15 -25.08 -3.73
CA ILE A 51 -3.84 -24.64 -5.09
C ILE A 51 -2.46 -25.12 -5.51
N VAL A 52 -1.45 -25.00 -4.65
CA VAL A 52 -0.08 -25.43 -4.95
C VAL A 52 -0.02 -26.95 -5.13
N ILE A 53 -0.65 -27.73 -4.26
CA ILE A 53 -0.74 -29.19 -4.40
C ILE A 53 -1.46 -29.56 -5.71
N GLY A 54 -2.57 -28.89 -6.01
CA GLY A 54 -3.31 -29.08 -7.25
C GLY A 54 -2.46 -28.77 -8.49
N LEU A 55 -1.71 -27.66 -8.47
CA LEU A 55 -0.81 -27.25 -9.54
C LEU A 55 0.32 -28.27 -9.74
N VAL A 56 0.96 -28.71 -8.65
CA VAL A 56 2.03 -29.72 -8.69
C VAL A 56 1.50 -31.04 -9.25
N THR A 57 0.34 -31.50 -8.77
CA THR A 57 -0.27 -32.75 -9.23
C THR A 57 -0.63 -32.66 -10.72
N LEU A 58 -1.28 -31.58 -11.15
CA LEU A 58 -1.63 -31.34 -12.54
C LEU A 58 -0.37 -31.29 -13.42
N SER A 59 0.67 -30.59 -12.96
CA SER A 59 1.94 -30.48 -13.66
C SER A 59 2.60 -31.86 -13.85
N ILE A 60 2.59 -32.71 -12.81
CA ILE A 60 3.11 -34.09 -12.91
C ILE A 60 2.31 -34.88 -13.95
N VAL A 61 0.98 -34.87 -13.87
CA VAL A 61 0.11 -35.61 -14.80
C VAL A 61 0.31 -35.15 -16.25
N VAL A 62 0.33 -33.84 -16.49
CA VAL A 62 0.57 -33.26 -17.82
C VAL A 62 1.95 -33.66 -18.34
N THR A 63 2.99 -33.57 -17.51
CA THR A 63 4.36 -33.91 -17.90
C THR A 63 4.49 -35.40 -18.24
N LEU A 64 3.89 -36.28 -17.44
CA LEU A 64 3.87 -37.73 -17.70
C LEU A 64 3.11 -38.07 -18.99
N ASN A 65 1.95 -37.45 -19.23
CA ASN A 65 1.18 -37.63 -20.46
C ASN A 65 1.94 -37.13 -21.69
N LEU A 66 2.62 -35.98 -21.58
CA LEU A 66 3.44 -35.44 -22.65
C LEU A 66 4.65 -36.32 -22.94
N ALA A 67 5.33 -36.83 -21.89
CA ALA A 67 6.44 -37.76 -22.03
C ALA A 67 6.01 -39.08 -22.69
N ARG A 68 4.84 -39.61 -22.32
CA ARG A 68 4.25 -40.79 -22.96
C ARG A 68 3.95 -40.51 -24.43
N LEU A 69 3.28 -39.40 -24.74
CA LEU A 69 3.00 -38.99 -26.12
C LEU A 69 4.27 -38.85 -26.96
N LEU A 70 5.33 -38.25 -26.42
CA LEU A 70 6.63 -38.14 -27.09
C LEU A 70 7.28 -39.50 -27.34
N ARG A 71 7.15 -40.43 -26.38
CA ARG A 71 7.64 -41.80 -26.52
C ARG A 71 6.87 -42.59 -27.59
N ASP A 72 5.54 -42.50 -27.59
CA ASP A 72 4.66 -43.20 -28.52
C ASP A 72 4.81 -42.64 -29.95
N TYR A 73 5.02 -41.32 -30.05
CA TYR A 73 5.40 -40.65 -31.29
C TYR A 73 6.73 -41.18 -31.83
N ARG A 74 7.75 -41.34 -30.98
CA ARG A 74 9.07 -41.88 -31.37
C ARG A 74 9.02 -43.37 -31.72
N ARG A 75 8.09 -44.13 -31.13
CA ARG A 75 7.82 -45.55 -31.41
C ARG A 75 6.95 -45.78 -32.64
N ASN A 76 6.54 -44.71 -33.34
CA ASN A 76 5.69 -44.76 -34.54
C ASN A 76 4.36 -45.50 -34.32
N GLU A 77 3.82 -45.47 -33.10
CA GLU A 77 2.54 -46.10 -32.81
C GLU A 77 1.40 -45.44 -33.62
N ALA A 78 0.51 -46.26 -34.18
CA ALA A 78 -0.59 -45.80 -34.99
C ALA A 78 -1.56 -44.94 -34.15
N GLY A 79 -1.70 -43.66 -34.50
CA GLY A 79 -2.55 -42.69 -33.78
C GLY A 79 -1.78 -41.62 -32.99
N ALA A 80 -0.54 -41.88 -32.57
CA ALA A 80 0.26 -40.93 -31.78
C ALA A 80 0.60 -39.65 -32.57
N ARG A 81 0.84 -39.76 -33.88
CA ARG A 81 1.07 -38.61 -34.78
C ARG A 81 -0.14 -37.68 -34.88
N LEU A 82 -1.36 -38.23 -34.91
CA LEU A 82 -2.58 -37.43 -34.98
C LEU A 82 -2.80 -36.68 -33.67
N MET A 83 -2.67 -37.39 -32.54
CA MET A 83 -2.80 -36.80 -31.20
C MET A 83 -1.76 -35.70 -30.97
N ALA A 84 -0.49 -35.94 -31.32
CA ALA A 84 0.57 -34.93 -31.22
C ALA A 84 0.28 -33.68 -32.04
N ARG A 85 -0.21 -33.84 -33.28
CA ARG A 85 -0.60 -32.69 -34.12
C ARG A 85 -1.72 -31.86 -33.50
N MET A 86 -2.73 -32.51 -32.92
CA MET A 86 -3.84 -31.84 -32.24
C MET A 86 -3.35 -31.07 -31.00
N VAL A 87 -2.50 -31.69 -30.18
CA VAL A 87 -1.89 -31.03 -29.01
C VAL A 87 -1.09 -29.80 -29.42
N VAL A 88 -0.25 -29.90 -30.47
CA VAL A 88 0.53 -28.76 -30.97
C VAL A 88 -0.38 -27.63 -31.44
N MET A 89 -1.43 -27.93 -32.22
CA MET A 89 -2.40 -26.91 -32.66
C MET A 89 -3.08 -26.24 -31.47
N PHE A 90 -3.49 -27.01 -30.47
CA PHE A 90 -4.14 -26.50 -29.27
C PHE A 90 -3.22 -25.58 -28.46
N VAL A 91 -1.96 -25.98 -28.26
CA VAL A 91 -0.95 -25.18 -27.56
C VAL A 91 -0.67 -23.87 -28.30
N LEU A 92 -0.49 -23.92 -29.63
CA LEU A 92 -0.28 -22.71 -30.43
C LEU A 92 -1.46 -21.75 -30.34
N LEU A 93 -2.69 -22.26 -30.42
CA LEU A 93 -3.91 -21.45 -30.30
C LEU A 93 -4.05 -20.85 -28.89
N GLY A 94 -3.70 -21.61 -27.85
CA GLY A 94 -3.82 -21.19 -26.46
C GLY A 94 -2.74 -20.20 -26.01
N ILE A 95 -1.50 -20.34 -26.50
CA ILE A 95 -0.38 -19.45 -26.14
C ILE A 95 -0.59 -18.04 -26.70
N ALA A 96 -1.20 -17.88 -27.88
CA ALA A 96 -1.38 -16.58 -28.51
C ALA A 96 -2.09 -15.54 -27.61
N PRO A 97 -3.30 -15.77 -27.07
CA PRO A 97 -3.96 -14.82 -26.19
C PRO A 97 -3.24 -14.63 -24.85
N VAL A 98 -2.65 -15.71 -24.29
CA VAL A 98 -1.90 -15.65 -23.03
C VAL A 98 -0.65 -14.76 -23.19
N GLY A 99 0.06 -14.91 -24.30
CA GLY A 99 1.25 -14.11 -24.61
C GLY A 99 0.94 -12.63 -24.76
N ILE A 100 -0.19 -12.28 -25.39
CA ILE A 100 -0.65 -10.88 -25.51
C ILE A 100 -0.88 -10.29 -24.11
N VAL A 101 -1.66 -10.98 -23.27
CA VAL A 101 -1.94 -10.50 -21.91
C VAL A 101 -0.66 -10.40 -21.08
N TYR A 102 0.24 -11.37 -21.18
CA TYR A 102 1.53 -11.35 -20.49
C TYR A 102 2.41 -10.18 -20.92
N PHE A 103 2.50 -9.92 -22.23
CA PHE A 103 3.27 -8.79 -22.76
C PHE A 103 2.73 -7.45 -22.26
N TYR A 104 1.42 -7.24 -22.35
CA TYR A 104 0.79 -6.03 -21.83
C TYR A 104 0.91 -5.92 -20.31
N SER A 105 0.82 -7.04 -19.58
CA SER A 105 1.00 -7.07 -18.13
C SER A 105 2.43 -6.69 -17.75
N LEU A 106 3.45 -7.15 -18.48
CA LEU A 106 4.84 -6.73 -18.27
C LEU A 106 5.03 -5.24 -18.55
N GLN A 107 4.48 -4.76 -19.67
CA GLN A 107 4.57 -3.34 -20.02
C GLN A 107 3.88 -2.46 -18.97
N PHE A 108 2.70 -2.89 -18.51
CA PHE A 108 1.98 -2.25 -17.41
C PHE A 108 2.73 -2.35 -16.09
N LEU A 109 3.43 -3.45 -15.79
CA LEU A 109 4.22 -3.54 -14.57
C LEU A 109 5.41 -2.57 -14.61
N MET A 110 6.13 -2.52 -15.72
CA MET A 110 7.28 -1.61 -15.88
C MET A 110 6.85 -0.13 -15.87
N GLN A 111 5.80 0.24 -16.60
CA GLN A 111 5.34 1.64 -16.69
C GLN A 111 4.40 2.05 -15.55
N GLY A 112 3.60 1.11 -15.06
CA GLY A 112 2.73 1.29 -13.90
C GLY A 112 3.57 1.65 -12.68
N ILE A 113 4.70 0.95 -12.48
CA ILE A 113 5.64 1.23 -11.37
C ILE A 113 6.10 2.69 -11.34
N ASP A 114 6.47 3.27 -12.46
CA ASP A 114 6.96 4.65 -12.48
C ASP A 114 5.85 5.70 -12.33
N SER A 115 4.63 5.40 -12.83
CA SER A 115 3.52 6.35 -12.90
C SER A 115 2.76 6.54 -11.58
N TRP A 116 2.44 5.45 -10.87
CA TRP A 116 1.76 5.53 -9.57
C TRP A 116 2.68 5.94 -8.40
N PHE A 117 4.01 5.73 -8.50
CA PHE A 117 4.93 6.03 -7.41
C PHE A 117 5.48 7.45 -7.47
N ASN A 118 5.85 7.98 -8.65
CA ASN A 118 6.45 9.31 -8.73
C ASN A 118 5.48 10.42 -8.28
N VAL A 119 4.23 10.40 -8.76
CA VAL A 119 3.29 11.50 -8.48
C VAL A 119 2.88 11.57 -7.01
N GLN A 120 2.83 10.45 -6.30
CA GLN A 120 2.48 10.44 -4.87
C GLN A 120 3.69 10.66 -3.95
N ILE A 121 4.90 10.20 -4.33
CA ILE A 121 6.08 10.37 -3.47
C ILE A 121 6.55 11.82 -3.46
N ASP A 122 6.59 12.49 -4.61
CA ASP A 122 7.05 13.88 -4.69
C ASP A 122 6.14 14.82 -3.89
N ALA A 123 4.82 14.68 -4.05
CA ALA A 123 3.84 15.47 -3.30
C ALA A 123 3.87 15.14 -1.79
N ALA A 124 3.95 13.87 -1.42
CA ALA A 124 4.01 13.48 -0.01
C ALA A 124 5.32 13.93 0.68
N MET A 125 6.44 13.98 -0.06
CA MET A 125 7.69 14.54 0.48
C MET A 125 7.62 16.05 0.68
N GLU A 126 7.03 16.78 -0.26
CA GLU A 126 6.82 18.23 -0.13
C GLU A 126 5.88 18.55 1.04
N ASP A 127 4.75 17.84 1.15
CA ASP A 127 3.80 17.99 2.26
C ASP A 127 4.46 17.67 3.62
N ALA A 128 5.31 16.63 3.68
CA ALA A 128 6.04 16.28 4.89
C ALA A 128 7.10 17.34 5.25
N LEU A 129 7.75 17.95 4.25
CA LEU A 129 8.72 19.02 4.45
C LEU A 129 8.02 20.29 4.97
N GLU A 130 6.92 20.69 4.34
CA GLU A 130 6.13 21.85 4.75
C GLU A 130 5.57 21.65 6.18
N LEU A 131 5.06 20.46 6.48
CA LEU A 131 4.58 20.11 7.82
C LEU A 131 5.70 20.21 8.86
N ASN A 132 6.88 19.66 8.58
CA ASN A 132 8.01 19.71 9.52
C ASN A 132 8.46 21.16 9.77
N GLN A 133 8.59 21.97 8.71
CA GLN A 133 8.92 23.38 8.82
C GLN A 133 7.86 24.14 9.64
N ALA A 134 6.58 23.88 9.41
CA ALA A 134 5.48 24.47 10.18
C ALA A 134 5.56 24.08 11.67
N THR A 135 5.81 22.81 11.97
CA THR A 135 5.98 22.31 13.35
C THR A 135 7.20 22.92 14.03
N LEU A 136 8.36 22.99 13.37
CA LEU A 136 9.56 23.61 13.91
C LEU A 136 9.34 25.10 14.20
N ASN A 137 8.71 25.82 13.27
CA ASN A 137 8.39 27.24 13.46
C ASN A 137 7.40 27.44 14.61
N MET A 138 6.43 26.55 14.79
CA MET A 138 5.50 26.58 15.92
C MET A 138 6.22 26.35 17.25
N ASN A 139 7.06 25.32 17.33
CA ASN A 139 7.86 25.03 18.53
C ASN A 139 8.78 26.19 18.89
N LYS A 140 9.47 26.79 17.90
CA LYS A 140 10.32 27.97 18.11
C LYS A 140 9.53 29.14 18.71
N ARG A 141 8.33 29.43 18.19
CA ARG A 141 7.47 30.50 18.74
C ARG A 141 6.99 30.20 20.15
N LEU A 142 6.65 28.95 20.46
CA LEU A 142 6.25 28.54 21.82
C LEU A 142 7.39 28.72 22.81
N LEU A 143 8.60 28.25 22.45
CA LEU A 143 9.81 28.40 23.28
C LEU A 143 10.16 29.88 23.51
N LEU A 144 10.05 30.73 22.48
CA LEU A 144 10.27 32.17 22.64
C LEU A 144 9.28 32.82 23.59
N ARG A 145 7.98 32.51 23.48
CA ARG A 145 6.95 33.03 24.39
C ARG A 145 7.19 32.59 25.84
N TYR A 146 7.57 31.33 26.04
CA TYR A 146 7.93 30.85 27.37
C TYR A 146 9.14 31.62 27.91
N SER A 147 10.16 31.87 27.09
CA SER A 147 11.33 32.66 27.50
C SER A 147 10.98 34.11 27.83
N GLU A 148 10.08 34.75 27.07
CA GLU A 148 9.61 36.12 27.34
C GLU A 148 8.82 36.20 28.65
N GLN A 149 7.92 35.26 28.91
CA GLN A 149 7.19 35.18 30.18
C GLN A 149 8.14 34.97 31.35
N MET A 150 9.16 34.12 31.19
CA MET A 150 10.18 33.90 32.22
C MET A 150 11.01 35.15 32.51
N LEU A 151 11.24 36.02 31.52
CA LEU A 151 11.95 37.29 31.72
C LEU A 151 11.11 38.29 32.52
N GLU A 152 9.79 38.33 32.30
CA GLU A 152 8.86 39.17 33.05
C GLU A 152 8.82 38.80 34.54
N ASP A 153 8.95 37.51 34.87
CA ASP A 153 9.03 37.02 36.25
C ASP A 153 10.36 37.37 36.96
N ILE A 154 11.44 37.70 36.22
CA ILE A 154 12.79 37.94 36.76
C ILE A 154 13.07 39.42 37.06
N ASP A 155 12.38 40.36 36.39
CA ASP A 155 12.63 41.81 36.47
C ASP A 155 12.50 42.40 37.89
N ASP A 156 11.85 41.68 38.82
CA ASP A 156 11.59 42.12 40.20
C ASP A 156 12.60 41.57 41.26
N SER A 157 13.72 40.96 40.83
CA SER A 157 14.65 40.23 41.73
C SER A 157 16.09 40.79 41.76
N SER A 158 16.65 40.97 42.97
CA SER A 158 18.06 41.40 43.18
C SER A 158 19.11 40.40 42.64
N GLN A 159 20.34 40.85 42.29
CA GLN A 159 21.40 40.02 41.67
C GLN A 159 21.70 38.69 42.39
N THR A 160 21.68 38.63 43.72
CA THR A 160 21.89 37.38 44.47
C THR A 160 20.65 36.49 44.48
N ALA A 161 19.45 37.10 44.42
CA ALA A 161 18.20 36.38 44.24
C ALA A 161 18.06 35.84 42.80
N LEU A 162 18.68 36.49 41.81
CA LEU A 162 18.66 36.12 40.40
C LEU A 162 19.25 34.72 40.15
N THR A 163 20.37 34.38 40.79
CA THR A 163 21.01 33.05 40.64
C THR A 163 20.17 31.93 41.25
N LEU A 164 19.52 32.18 42.40
CA LEU A 164 18.57 31.23 43.00
C LEU A 164 17.28 31.11 42.17
N ALA A 165 16.76 32.22 41.68
CA ALA A 165 15.57 32.27 40.82
C ALA A 165 15.81 31.50 39.51
N LEU A 166 16.97 31.66 38.87
CA LEU A 166 17.37 30.91 37.67
C LEU A 166 17.51 29.41 37.94
N SER A 167 17.97 29.02 39.13
CA SER A 167 18.04 27.62 39.53
C SER A 167 16.65 27.00 39.76
N ASP A 168 15.72 27.71 40.41
CA ASP A 168 14.34 27.25 40.59
C ASP A 168 13.59 27.20 39.24
N LEU A 169 13.82 28.20 38.39
CA LEU A 169 13.23 28.30 37.05
C LEU A 169 13.71 27.19 36.11
N ARG A 170 15.00 26.83 36.14
CA ARG A 170 15.53 25.65 35.42
C ARG A 170 14.86 24.36 35.91
N ALA A 171 14.70 24.20 37.23
CA ALA A 171 14.08 23.02 37.81
C ALA A 171 12.59 22.87 37.41
N ARG A 172 11.85 23.99 37.32
CA ARG A 172 10.44 24.02 36.91
C ARG A 172 10.24 23.83 35.40
N SER A 173 11.11 24.42 34.58
CA SER A 173 11.04 24.34 33.11
C SER A 173 11.55 23.01 32.56
N GLY A 174 12.28 22.21 33.35
CA GLY A 174 12.92 20.99 32.88
C GLY A 174 14.05 21.23 31.87
N ALA A 175 14.53 22.47 31.75
CA ALA A 175 15.59 22.83 30.81
C ALA A 175 16.96 22.27 31.25
N THR A 176 17.79 21.92 30.26
CA THR A 176 19.17 21.46 30.49
C THR A 176 20.07 22.59 31.00
N GLU A 177 19.87 23.79 30.47
CA GLU A 177 20.59 25.00 30.86
C GLU A 177 19.66 26.21 30.73
N VAL A 178 19.78 27.16 31.66
CA VAL A 178 19.18 28.48 31.55
C VAL A 178 20.27 29.50 31.80
N ALA A 179 20.51 30.38 30.83
CA ALA A 179 21.47 31.48 30.95
C ALA A 179 20.78 32.80 30.60
N LEU A 180 21.01 33.81 31.44
CA LEU A 180 20.49 35.16 31.24
C LEU A 180 21.62 36.00 30.64
N ALA A 181 21.41 36.49 29.43
CA ALA A 181 22.42 37.25 28.69
C ALA A 181 21.89 38.64 28.34
N THR A 182 22.79 39.63 28.29
CA THR A 182 22.48 40.95 27.77
C THR A 182 22.23 40.89 26.26
N PRO A 183 21.53 41.89 25.67
CA PRO A 183 21.40 42.02 24.22
C PRO A 183 22.75 42.06 23.47
N GLN A 184 23.84 42.37 24.16
CA GLN A 184 25.21 42.39 23.66
C GLN A 184 25.92 41.03 23.74
N GLY A 185 25.27 39.99 24.28
CA GLY A 185 25.79 38.63 24.37
C GLY A 185 26.62 38.34 25.63
N GLU A 186 26.61 39.23 26.62
CA GLU A 186 27.31 39.03 27.89
C GLU A 186 26.42 38.26 28.87
N ILE A 187 26.89 37.13 29.39
CA ILE A 187 26.13 36.28 30.31
C ILE A 187 26.17 36.89 31.71
N LEU A 188 25.01 37.29 32.22
CA LEU A 188 24.84 37.88 33.56
C LEU A 188 24.74 36.80 34.64
N ALA A 189 24.11 35.67 34.33
CA ALA A 189 23.99 34.52 35.23
C ALA A 189 23.61 33.25 34.44
N SER A 190 24.03 32.07 34.90
CA SER A 190 23.66 30.78 34.30
C SER A 190 23.41 29.71 35.36
N SER A 191 22.56 28.74 35.01
CA SER A 191 22.27 27.54 35.79
C SER A 191 22.20 26.34 34.86
N HIS A 192 23.03 25.33 35.13
CA HIS A 192 23.15 24.13 34.32
C HIS A 192 22.71 22.89 35.11
N VAL A 193 22.15 21.87 34.45
CA VAL A 193 21.70 20.63 35.11
C VAL A 193 22.83 19.79 35.68
N ASN A 194 24.03 19.94 35.13
CA ASN A 194 25.25 19.30 35.57
C ASN A 194 26.23 20.38 36.04
N PRO A 195 26.72 20.37 37.30
CA PRO A 195 27.54 21.44 37.87
C PRO A 195 28.91 21.61 37.20
#